data_AF-A0A1I3ZK80-F1
#
_entry.id   AF-A0A1I3ZK80-F1
#
_cell.length_a   1.000
_cell.length_b   1.000
_cell.length_c   1.000
_cell.angle_alpha   90.00
_cell.angle_beta   90.00
_cell.angle_gamma   90.00
#
_symmetry.space_group_name_H-M   'P 1'
#
loop_
_entity.id
_entity.type
_entity.pdbx_description
1 polymer ?
#
loop_
_entity_poly.entity_id
_entity_poly.type
_entity_poly.pdbx_seq_one_letter_code
_entity_poly.pdbx_strand_id
1 'polypeptide(L)'
;MSDDGQKQSMTAKIVGAGVTLVAAWAVQKLIDAVWTKAKGHKPPAPDSTEPDIKFSEVATAAAISGAAISLSRVLATRGAAKLAGRAARG
;
A
#
# COMPACT_ATOMS: atom_id res chain seq x y z
N MET A 1 6.09 -38.69 -9.35
CA MET A 1 5.77 -37.25 -9.41
C MET A 1 5.22 -36.88 -8.04
N SER A 2 6.02 -36.21 -7.19
CA SER A 2 5.82 -36.20 -5.73
C SER A 2 4.69 -35.29 -5.25
N ASP A 3 3.85 -35.84 -4.38
CA ASP A 3 2.71 -35.22 -3.67
C ASP A 3 3.14 -34.02 -2.78
N ASP A 4 4.40 -33.96 -2.36
CA ASP A 4 4.96 -32.92 -1.50
C ASP A 4 4.98 -31.52 -2.13
N GLY A 5 5.24 -31.42 -3.44
CA GLY A 5 5.30 -30.13 -4.15
C GLY A 5 3.93 -29.44 -4.27
N GLN A 6 2.86 -30.23 -4.30
CA GLN A 6 1.49 -29.70 -4.34
C GLN A 6 1.05 -29.17 -2.96
N LYS A 7 1.40 -29.88 -1.87
CA LYS A 7 1.13 -29.41 -0.51
C LYS A 7 1.87 -28.12 -0.19
N GLN A 8 3.16 -28.03 -0.55
CA GLN A 8 3.93 -26.79 -0.39
C GLN A 8 3.34 -25.63 -1.20
N SER A 9 2.88 -25.86 -2.43
CA SER A 9 2.20 -24.84 -3.23
C SER A 9 0.89 -24.39 -2.58
N MET A 10 0.10 -25.31 -2.03
CA MET A 10 -1.13 -24.96 -1.32
C MET A 10 -0.87 -24.17 -0.04
N THR A 11 0.10 -24.59 0.77
CA THR A 11 0.48 -23.85 1.97
C THR A 11 0.98 -22.46 1.62
N ALA A 12 1.84 -22.32 0.59
CA ALA A 12 2.34 -21.03 0.14
C ALA A 12 1.21 -20.13 -0.40
N LYS A 13 0.22 -20.68 -1.09
CA LYS A 13 -0.94 -19.92 -1.57
C LYS A 13 -1.83 -19.44 -0.42
N ILE A 14 -2.08 -20.29 0.59
CA ILE A 14 -2.87 -19.92 1.77
C ILE A 14 -2.14 -18.85 2.58
N VAL A 15 -0.84 -19.02 2.81
CA VAL A 15 -0.01 -18.03 3.50
C VAL A 15 0.05 -16.72 2.70
N GLY A 16 0.26 -16.82 1.39
CA GLY A 16 0.29 -15.66 0.50
C GLY A 16 -1.03 -14.88 0.51
N ALA A 17 -2.16 -15.59 0.45
CA ALA A 17 -3.49 -14.99 0.55
C ALA A 17 -3.75 -14.34 1.92
N GLY A 18 -3.31 -14.99 3.01
CA GLY A 18 -3.40 -14.41 4.35
C GLY A 18 -2.57 -13.14 4.49
N VAL A 19 -1.35 -13.14 3.94
CA VAL A 19 -0.45 -11.97 3.95
C VAL A 19 -1.05 -10.81 3.16
N THR A 20 -1.63 -11.04 1.99
CA THR A 20 -2.27 -9.95 1.22
C THR A 20 -3.47 -9.36 1.94
N LEU A 21 -4.29 -10.17 2.62
CA LEU A 21 -5.41 -9.66 3.42
C LEU A 21 -4.94 -8.79 4.59
N VAL A 22 -3.92 -9.25 5.33
CA VAL A 22 -3.34 -8.47 6.44
C VAL A 22 -2.69 -7.18 5.92
N ALA A 23 -1.99 -7.26 4.79
CA ALA A 23 -1.39 -6.08 4.15
C ALA A 23 -2.46 -5.07 3.70
N ALA A 24 -3.56 -5.54 3.09
CA ALA A 24 -4.67 -4.69 2.68
C ALA A 24 -5.30 -3.97 3.89
N TRP A 25 -5.53 -4.70 4.99
CA TRP A 25 -6.04 -4.11 6.23
C TRP A 25 -5.06 -3.08 6.82
N ALA A 26 -3.76 -3.40 6.84
CA ALA A 26 -2.74 -2.48 7.33
C ALA A 26 -2.65 -1.20 6.48
N VAL A 27 -2.75 -1.32 5.15
CA VAL A 27 -2.79 -0.17 4.24
C VAL A 27 -4.02 0.70 4.50
N GLN A 28 -5.20 0.09 4.67
CA GLN A 28 -6.42 0.83 5.02
C GLN A 28 -6.25 1.61 6.33
N LYS A 29 -5.67 0.98 7.36
CA LYS A 29 -5.39 1.64 8.64
C LYS A 29 -4.40 2.79 8.52
N LEU A 30 -3.40 2.62 7.67
CA LEU A 30 -2.37 3.63 7.44
C LEU A 30 -2.96 4.84 6.69
N ILE A 31 -3.81 4.61 5.70
CA ILE A 31 -4.57 5.66 5.01
C ILE A 31 -5.46 6.42 6.01
N ASP A 32 -6.26 5.71 6.83
CA ASP A 32 -7.11 6.32 7.86
C ASP A 32 -6.31 7.19 8.84
N ALA A 33 -5.15 6.69 9.30
CA ALA A 33 -4.30 7.38 10.26
C ALA A 33 -3.64 8.63 9.66
N VAL A 34 -3.11 8.52 8.44
CA VAL A 34 -2.52 9.66 7.71
C VAL A 34 -3.58 10.72 7.46
N TRP A 35 -4.79 10.33 7.09
CA TRP A 35 -5.88 11.26 6.83
C TRP A 35 -6.36 11.96 8.10
N THR A 36 -6.52 11.22 9.19
CA THR A 36 -6.88 11.78 10.50
C THR A 36 -5.81 12.77 10.99
N LYS A 37 -4.52 12.44 10.82
CA LYS A 37 -3.39 13.31 11.17
C LYS A 37 -3.30 14.56 10.29
N ALA A 38 -3.56 14.44 8.99
CA ALA A 38 -3.42 15.54 8.04
C ALA A 38 -4.62 16.49 8.04
N LYS A 39 -5.84 15.97 8.24
CA LYS A 39 -7.09 16.72 8.01
C LYS A 39 -7.97 16.90 9.25
N GLY A 40 -7.65 16.25 10.38
CA GLY A 40 -8.38 16.39 11.65
C GLY A 40 -9.77 15.76 11.67
N HIS A 41 -10.27 15.24 10.54
CA HIS A 41 -11.59 14.63 10.39
C HIS A 41 -11.55 13.40 9.47
N LYS A 42 -12.50 12.48 9.68
CA LYS A 42 -12.59 11.16 9.00
C LYS A 42 -12.67 11.35 7.47
N PRO A 43 -11.99 10.49 6.67
CA PRO A 43 -11.94 10.67 5.22
C PRO A 43 -13.34 10.75 4.60
N PRO A 44 -13.65 11.80 3.81
CA PRO A 44 -14.83 11.79 2.98
C PRO A 44 -14.69 10.62 2.01
N ALA A 45 -15.77 9.83 1.87
CA ALA A 45 -15.80 8.69 0.98
C ALA A 45 -15.39 9.13 -0.44
N PRO A 46 -14.74 8.26 -1.23
CA PRO A 46 -14.36 8.58 -2.61
C PRO A 46 -15.53 9.01 -3.53
N ASP A 47 -16.78 8.75 -3.12
CA ASP A 47 -18.01 9.20 -3.79
C ASP A 47 -18.57 10.54 -3.28
N SER A 48 -17.84 11.26 -2.42
CA SER A 48 -18.29 12.54 -1.88
C SER A 48 -18.17 13.63 -2.94
N THR A 49 -19.21 13.73 -3.77
CA THR A 49 -19.52 14.90 -4.60
C THR A 49 -20.05 16.02 -3.71
N GLU A 50 -19.29 16.40 -2.68
CA GLU A 50 -19.59 17.58 -1.89
C GLU A 50 -19.19 18.79 -2.75
N PRO A 51 -20.14 19.63 -3.18
CA PRO A 51 -19.87 20.74 -4.10
C PRO A 51 -18.99 21.84 -3.50
N ASP A 52 -18.63 21.74 -2.22
CA ASP A 52 -17.88 22.75 -1.46
C ASP A 52 -16.42 22.35 -1.16
N ILE A 53 -15.89 21.29 -1.80
CA ILE A 53 -14.46 20.96 -1.70
C ILE A 53 -13.64 22.04 -2.42
N LYS A 54 -13.00 22.91 -1.65
CA LYS A 54 -12.16 24.00 -2.17
C LYS A 54 -11.04 23.44 -3.04
N PHE A 55 -10.82 24.03 -4.22
CA PHE A 55 -9.75 23.64 -5.15
C PHE A 55 -8.37 23.60 -4.49
N SER A 56 -8.09 24.51 -3.55
CA SER A 56 -6.86 24.51 -2.76
C SER A 56 -6.68 23.25 -1.92
N GLU A 57 -7.78 22.67 -1.43
CA GLU A 57 -7.76 21.46 -0.60
C GLU A 57 -7.55 20.21 -1.46
N VAL A 58 -8.15 20.18 -2.66
CA VAL A 58 -7.86 19.16 -3.68
C VAL A 58 -6.40 19.23 -4.12
N ALA A 59 -5.89 20.42 -4.42
CA ALA A 59 -4.50 20.62 -4.84
C ALA A 59 -3.50 20.19 -3.75
N THR A 60 -3.80 20.49 -2.48
CA THR A 60 -2.97 20.07 -1.35
C THR A 60 -3.02 18.55 -1.15
N ALA A 61 -4.20 17.95 -1.24
CA ALA A 61 -4.35 16.49 -1.17
C ALA A 61 -3.62 15.79 -2.33
N ALA A 62 -3.70 16.34 -3.54
CA ALA A 62 -3.00 15.84 -4.71
C ALA A 62 -1.48 15.95 -4.58
N ALA A 63 -0.97 17.08 -4.05
CA ALA A 63 0.45 17.27 -3.81
C ALA A 63 0.99 16.26 -2.77
N ILE A 64 0.29 16.08 -1.66
CA ILE A 64 0.66 15.10 -0.62
C ILE A 64 0.60 13.68 -1.16
N SER A 65 -0.45 13.33 -1.92
CA SER A 65 -0.62 12.00 -2.50
C SER A 65 0.47 11.72 -3.54
N GLY A 66 0.76 12.69 -4.42
CA GLY A 66 1.85 12.59 -5.40
C GLY A 66 3.23 12.44 -4.73
N ALA A 67 3.48 13.19 -3.65
CA ALA A 67 4.69 13.05 -2.84
C ALA A 67 4.78 11.66 -2.20
N ALA A 68 3.69 11.14 -1.63
CA ALA A 68 3.67 9.81 -1.03
C ALA A 68 3.91 8.69 -2.06
N ILE A 69 3.28 8.77 -3.24
CA ILE A 69 3.44 7.80 -4.33
C ILE A 69 4.88 7.82 -4.85
N SER A 70 5.46 8.99 -5.08
CA SER A 70 6.83 9.13 -5.57
C SER A 70 7.86 8.57 -4.57
N LEU A 71 7.71 8.89 -3.28
CA LEU A 71 8.54 8.31 -2.22
C LEU A 71 8.39 6.79 -2.14
N SER A 72 7.16 6.29 -2.20
CA SER A 72 6.89 4.84 -2.19
C SER A 72 7.56 4.14 -3.36
N ARG A 73 7.50 4.72 -4.57
CA ARG A 73 8.19 4.18 -5.74
C ARG A 73 9.70 4.15 -5.54
N VAL A 74 10.31 5.23 -5.06
CA VAL A 74 11.76 5.27 -4.79
C VAL A 74 12.16 4.21 -3.77
N LEU A 75 11.40 4.07 -2.68
CA LEU A 75 11.64 3.05 -1.66
C LEU A 75 11.46 1.64 -2.21
N ALA A 76 10.44 1.40 -3.03
CA ALA A 76 10.21 0.11 -3.68
C ALA A 76 11.34 -0.24 -4.64
N THR A 77 11.78 0.69 -5.48
CA THR A 77 12.92 0.47 -6.40
C THR A 77 14.21 0.22 -5.64
N ARG A 78 14.48 0.95 -4.56
CA ARG A 78 15.65 0.73 -3.69
C ARG A 78 15.57 -0.60 -2.93
N GLY A 79 14.40 -0.94 -2.40
CA GLY A 79 14.14 -2.20 -1.72
C GLY A 79 14.31 -3.40 -2.65
N ALA A 80 13.72 -3.32 -3.84
CA ALA A 80 13.87 -4.32 -4.90
C ALA A 80 15.33 -4.46 -5.34
N ALA A 81 16.06 -3.35 -5.56
CA ALA A 81 17.48 -3.39 -5.88
C ALA A 81 18.33 -4.01 -4.77
N LYS A 82 18.02 -3.73 -3.49
CA LYS A 82 18.72 -4.32 -2.34
C LYS A 82 18.44 -5.81 -2.20
N LEU A 83 17.21 -6.25 -2.45
CA LEU A 83 16.82 -7.66 -2.43
C LEU A 83 17.40 -8.42 -3.61
N ALA A 84 17.30 -7.88 -4.83
CA ALA A 84 17.89 -8.45 -6.04
C ALA A 84 19.42 -8.53 -5.92
N GLY A 85 20.09 -7.48 -5.43
CA GLY A 85 21.53 -7.49 -5.18
C GLY A 85 21.98 -8.39 -4.01
N ARG A 86 21.04 -8.89 -3.19
CA ARG A 86 21.29 -9.89 -2.15
C ARG A 86 20.97 -11.30 -2.64
N ALA A 87 20.03 -11.45 -3.57
CA ALA A 87 19.77 -12.69 -4.30
C ALA A 87 20.83 -13.01 -5.36
N ALA A 88 21.50 -12.01 -5.94
CA ALA A 88 22.60 -12.19 -6.90
C ALA A 88 23.97 -12.44 -6.23
N ARG A 89 24.05 -12.37 -4.89
CA ARG A 89 25.29 -12.58 -4.11
C ARG A 89 25.25 -13.80 -3.19
N GLY A 90 24.14 -14.55 -3.16
CA GLY A 90 24.01 -15.84 -2.49
C GLY A 90 23.72 -16.90 -3.52
#